data_AF-A0A9P2LKT2-F1
#
_entry.id   AF-A0A9P2LKT2-F1
#
_cell.length_a   1.000
_cell.length_b   1.000
_cell.length_c   1.000
_cell.angle_alpha   90.00
_cell.angle_beta   90.00
_cell.angle_gamma   90.00
#
_symmetry.space_group_name_H-M   'P 1'
#
loop_
_entity.id
_entity.type
_entity.pdbx_description
1 polymer ?
#
loop_
_entity_poly.entity_id
_entity_poly.type
_entity_poly.pdbx_seq_one_letter_code
_entity_poly.pdbx_strand_id
1 'polypeptide(L)'
;MKNKRLLKILTLGITSMFLGGVALTASAASSKEPLNLSRNEAVNLAINNSNDIKRVDTGVDTLVRKFKDAKDLSDKVKKLEDKFEDYKSAYKKINSPEFKAAKEKLQGAIDGYSKVDKVLKDLNEKLILINKIPEDKLTPEQVKQKEAIKQGIAQAQGKKKYIENQLKVSNMSIDDARKKYAEIQAKLAEFEVGKKFFIELSEQGTGLEYPLVDIKTGEPLKLSQKEEYYDFKRPQEIWNLVQCLLEKAVKQKELVKSIAGVQVNEAYTKILYGEDGYAVKNKLYERMIKGYNDITKSYEVGESSKLQKDITKISLDKIKLDVQSLKRTIESGKVQFKSSLGIDLTGDIQLKDKIDKNIKELKGFQEYLDSAFKNRYEIFSADVDVRECNRSFDTIKDYFCDDDYEWLNIEKQLDEAKIALSEAKRSVKKDIEKRYIDVKQKKKQIDMNLKNLEKAKIQLDAAKKSYEIGVKAIGLTWDAELAVSKAQMDYDASIRDYQIALYKLEKASGIGIDIKNVEAFKEELKLKVNEIKGGDDFS
;
A
#
# COMPACT_ATOMS: atom_id res chain seq x y z
N MET A 1 -4.72 24.88 9.85
CA MET A 1 -3.59 24.02 10.27
C MET A 1 -2.34 24.42 9.52
N LYS A 2 -1.14 24.48 10.14
CA LYS A 2 0.14 24.76 9.45
C LYS A 2 0.49 23.62 8.46
N ASN A 3 -0.33 23.45 7.43
CA ASN A 3 -0.25 22.40 6.41
C ASN A 3 0.76 22.76 5.30
N LYS A 4 1.29 23.98 5.27
CA LYS A 4 2.31 24.41 4.29
C LYS A 4 3.63 23.63 4.41
N ARG A 5 3.97 23.07 5.59
CA ARG A 5 5.16 22.21 5.77
C ARG A 5 4.93 20.76 5.35
N LEU A 6 3.76 20.17 5.66
CA LEU A 6 3.38 18.82 5.20
C LEU A 6 3.18 18.77 3.67
N LEU A 7 2.58 19.82 3.09
CA LEU A 7 2.34 19.94 1.64
C LEU A 7 3.64 20.05 0.83
N LYS A 8 4.66 20.75 1.35
CA LYS A 8 6.01 20.79 0.74
C LYS A 8 6.76 19.47 0.88
N ILE A 9 6.54 18.70 1.95
CA ILE A 9 7.20 17.40 2.19
C ILE A 9 6.52 16.25 1.41
N LEU A 10 5.27 16.42 0.97
CA LEU A 10 4.53 15.44 0.16
C LEU A 10 4.78 15.60 -1.36
N THR A 11 4.88 16.82 -1.86
CA THR A 11 5.13 17.10 -3.29
C THR A 11 6.58 16.89 -3.72
N LEU A 12 7.57 17.06 -2.83
CA LEU A 12 9.00 16.94 -3.17
C LEU A 12 9.59 15.53 -2.97
N GLY A 13 8.86 14.59 -2.35
CA GLY A 13 9.42 13.31 -1.90
C GLY A 13 9.22 12.11 -2.84
N ILE A 14 8.38 12.21 -3.87
CA ILE A 14 7.90 11.02 -4.61
C ILE A 14 8.63 10.84 -5.96
N THR A 15 9.09 11.93 -6.59
CA THR A 15 9.71 11.88 -7.92
C THR A 15 11.21 11.59 -7.91
N SER A 16 11.91 11.83 -6.79
CA SER A 16 13.39 11.81 -6.74
C SER A 16 14.01 10.53 -6.17
N MET A 17 13.22 9.57 -5.67
CA MET A 17 13.76 8.40 -4.98
C MET A 17 14.16 7.22 -5.90
N PHE A 18 13.93 7.32 -7.21
CA PHE A 18 13.91 6.13 -8.09
C PHE A 18 14.85 6.17 -9.30
N LEU A 19 15.81 7.09 -9.36
CA LEU A 19 16.80 7.13 -10.44
C LEU A 19 18.21 7.17 -9.87
N GLY A 20 18.76 5.99 -9.57
CA GLY A 20 20.16 5.82 -9.19
C GLY A 20 20.69 4.49 -9.71
N GLY A 21 21.65 4.57 -10.63
CA GLY A 21 22.34 3.44 -11.23
C GLY A 21 23.09 2.56 -10.22
N VAL A 22 23.28 1.31 -10.66
CA VAL A 22 23.73 0.13 -9.92
C VAL A 22 25.13 0.26 -9.32
N ALA A 23 25.25 -0.04 -8.04
CA ALA A 23 26.44 -0.68 -7.45
C ALA A 23 26.01 -1.45 -6.18
N LEU A 24 25.94 -2.78 -6.27
CA LEU A 24 25.77 -3.68 -5.13
C LEU A 24 27.15 -3.89 -4.50
N THR A 25 27.43 -3.21 -3.38
CA THR A 25 28.61 -3.53 -2.56
C THR A 25 28.22 -4.53 -1.46
N ALA A 26 28.94 -5.64 -1.41
CA ALA A 26 28.75 -6.69 -0.42
C ALA A 26 29.70 -6.48 0.78
N SER A 27 29.21 -6.77 1.98
CA SER A 27 30.05 -7.10 3.13
C SER A 27 29.48 -8.35 3.80
N ALA A 28 30.16 -9.48 3.66
CA ALA A 28 29.94 -10.66 4.48
C ALA A 28 31.17 -11.57 4.48
N ALA A 29 31.49 -12.12 5.66
CA ALA A 29 32.67 -12.93 5.94
C ALA A 29 32.63 -14.31 5.27
N SER A 30 33.80 -14.79 4.85
CA SER A 30 34.04 -16.08 4.16
C SER A 30 33.80 -17.27 5.10
N SER A 31 32.79 -18.10 4.80
CA SER A 31 32.66 -19.44 5.38
C SER A 31 33.44 -20.46 4.54
N LYS A 32 34.16 -21.38 5.18
CA LYS A 32 35.00 -22.40 4.52
C LYS A 32 34.21 -23.53 3.85
N GLU A 33 32.93 -23.71 4.15
CA GLU A 33 32.10 -24.74 3.53
C GLU A 33 31.40 -24.23 2.26
N PRO A 34 31.28 -25.06 1.21
CA PRO A 34 30.60 -24.69 -0.03
C PRO A 34 29.12 -24.39 0.23
N LEU A 35 28.66 -23.23 -0.24
CA LEU A 35 27.28 -22.82 -0.07
C LEU A 35 26.40 -23.60 -1.06
N ASN A 36 25.58 -24.52 -0.55
CA ASN A 36 24.68 -25.35 -1.36
C ASN A 36 23.29 -24.71 -1.43
N LEU A 37 22.86 -24.27 -2.62
CA LEU A 37 21.59 -23.56 -2.80
C LEU A 37 20.66 -24.25 -3.79
N SER A 38 19.40 -24.43 -3.40
CA SER A 38 18.27 -24.62 -4.32
C SER A 38 17.88 -23.28 -4.96
N ARG A 39 17.13 -23.34 -6.05
CA ARG A 39 16.58 -22.16 -6.74
C ARG A 39 15.81 -21.22 -5.80
N ASN A 40 14.96 -21.77 -4.92
CA ASN A 40 14.16 -20.98 -4.00
C ASN A 40 15.03 -20.32 -2.91
N GLU A 41 16.00 -21.05 -2.36
CA GLU A 41 16.95 -20.50 -1.37
C GLU A 41 17.77 -19.35 -1.99
N ALA A 42 18.22 -19.50 -3.23
CA ALA A 42 18.94 -18.46 -3.95
C ALA A 42 18.09 -17.20 -4.15
N VAL A 43 16.83 -17.33 -4.57
CA VAL A 43 15.92 -16.18 -4.74
C VAL A 43 15.69 -15.47 -3.41
N ASN A 44 15.43 -16.22 -2.32
CA ASN A 44 15.22 -15.63 -1.00
C ASN A 44 16.47 -14.92 -0.48
N LEU A 45 17.66 -15.51 -0.69
CA LEU A 45 18.93 -14.90 -0.29
C LEU A 45 19.18 -13.59 -1.02
N ALA A 46 18.96 -13.54 -2.34
CA ALA A 46 19.08 -12.31 -3.12
C ALA A 46 18.10 -11.23 -2.66
N ILE A 47 16.86 -11.61 -2.36
CA ILE A 47 15.84 -10.69 -1.87
C ILE A 47 16.27 -10.07 -0.53
N ASN A 48 16.75 -10.89 0.41
CA ASN A 48 17.14 -10.44 1.74
C ASN A 48 18.41 -9.57 1.73
N ASN A 49 19.33 -9.83 0.81
CA ASN A 49 20.59 -9.09 0.69
C ASN A 49 20.46 -7.83 -0.19
N SER A 50 19.38 -7.67 -0.96
CA SER A 50 19.20 -6.55 -1.87
C SER A 50 19.03 -5.21 -1.13
N ASN A 51 19.96 -4.29 -1.36
CA ASN A 51 19.85 -2.91 -0.87
C ASN A 51 18.67 -2.16 -1.49
N ASP A 52 18.26 -2.50 -2.71
CA ASP A 52 17.12 -1.86 -3.38
C ASP A 52 15.81 -2.24 -2.67
N ILE A 53 15.66 -3.50 -2.28
CA ILE A 53 14.49 -3.95 -1.52
C ILE A 53 14.46 -3.29 -0.14
N LYS A 54 15.61 -3.17 0.55
CA LYS A 54 15.71 -2.42 1.82
C LYS A 54 15.33 -0.94 1.69
N ARG A 55 15.72 -0.30 0.58
CA ARG A 55 15.33 1.09 0.27
C ARG A 55 13.82 1.21 0.04
N VAL A 56 13.24 0.29 -0.71
CA VAL A 56 11.78 0.24 -0.92
C VAL A 56 11.05 0.01 0.40
N ASP A 57 11.54 -0.89 1.26
CA ASP A 57 10.98 -1.13 2.60
C ASP A 57 10.98 0.15 3.45
N THR A 58 12.11 0.87 3.48
CA THR A 58 12.21 2.15 4.19
C THR A 58 11.22 3.18 3.64
N GLY A 59 11.01 3.21 2.32
CA GLY A 59 10.01 4.06 1.67
C GLY A 59 8.58 3.71 2.08
N VAL A 60 8.25 2.42 2.12
CA VAL A 60 6.96 1.92 2.60
C VAL A 60 6.73 2.29 4.07
N ASP A 61 7.70 2.06 4.95
CA ASP A 61 7.58 2.40 6.38
C ASP A 61 7.41 3.91 6.60
N THR A 62 8.02 4.73 5.74
CA THR A 62 7.81 6.19 5.75
C THR A 62 6.38 6.56 5.33
N LEU A 63 5.82 5.89 4.32
CA LEU A 63 4.43 6.09 3.91
C LEU A 63 3.45 5.60 4.98
N VAL A 64 3.75 4.51 5.69
CA VAL A 64 2.94 4.03 6.82
C VAL A 64 2.84 5.08 7.92
N ARG A 65 3.96 5.72 8.30
CA ARG A 65 3.95 6.81 9.27
C ARG A 65 3.12 8.01 8.79
N LYS A 66 3.32 8.44 7.55
CA LYS A 66 2.53 9.52 6.94
C LYS A 66 1.04 9.20 6.86
N PHE A 67 0.69 7.94 6.58
CA PHE A 67 -0.70 7.48 6.56
C PHE A 67 -1.33 7.60 7.94
N LYS A 68 -0.61 7.20 9.01
CA LYS A 68 -1.08 7.36 10.40
C LYS A 68 -1.30 8.84 10.74
N ASP A 69 -0.32 9.69 10.46
CA ASP A 69 -0.42 11.13 10.75
C ASP A 69 -1.59 11.79 10.00
N ALA A 70 -1.78 11.43 8.72
CA ALA A 70 -2.88 11.96 7.91
C ALA A 70 -4.24 11.43 8.38
N LYS A 71 -4.32 10.17 8.80
CA LYS A 71 -5.55 9.57 9.35
C LYS A 71 -5.94 10.26 10.66
N ASP A 72 -4.99 10.40 11.59
CA ASP A 72 -5.22 11.06 12.88
C ASP A 72 -5.69 12.51 12.68
N LEU A 73 -5.13 13.20 11.67
CA LEU A 73 -5.57 14.54 11.30
C LEU A 73 -6.99 14.54 10.73
N SER A 74 -7.28 13.64 9.79
CA SER A 74 -8.60 13.46 9.18
C SER A 74 -9.67 13.21 10.25
N ASP A 75 -9.41 12.29 11.17
CA ASP A 75 -10.34 11.94 12.26
C ASP A 75 -10.57 13.10 13.23
N LYS A 76 -9.52 13.88 13.55
CA LYS A 76 -9.63 15.08 14.39
C LYS A 76 -10.45 16.18 13.71
N VAL A 77 -10.19 16.42 12.42
CA VAL A 77 -10.91 17.42 11.62
C VAL A 77 -12.37 17.00 11.45
N LYS A 78 -12.65 15.72 11.23
CA LYS A 78 -14.03 15.23 11.13
C LYS A 78 -14.81 15.43 12.43
N LYS A 79 -14.19 15.11 13.57
CA LYS A 79 -14.79 15.40 14.89
C LYS A 79 -15.02 16.89 15.13
N LEU A 80 -14.13 17.74 14.62
CA LEU A 80 -14.29 19.19 14.72
C LEU A 80 -15.44 19.69 13.84
N GLU A 81 -15.55 19.19 12.61
CA GLU A 81 -16.66 19.45 11.69
C GLU A 81 -18.00 19.11 12.35
N ASP A 82 -18.13 17.89 12.89
CA ASP A 82 -19.37 17.43 13.52
C ASP A 82 -19.74 18.31 14.74
N LYS A 83 -18.75 18.65 15.60
CA LYS A 83 -18.95 19.59 16.71
C LYS A 83 -19.39 20.98 16.24
N PHE A 84 -18.89 21.43 15.10
CA PHE A 84 -19.22 22.74 14.57
C PHE A 84 -20.64 22.76 13.99
N GLU A 85 -21.08 21.68 13.33
CA GLU A 85 -22.47 21.51 12.90
C GLU A 85 -23.45 21.47 14.07
N ASP A 86 -23.10 20.75 15.13
CA ASP A 86 -23.88 20.71 16.38
C ASP A 86 -23.98 22.11 17.00
N TYR A 87 -22.86 22.84 17.03
CA TYR A 87 -22.82 24.22 17.53
C TYR A 87 -23.66 25.18 16.69
N LYS A 88 -23.59 25.11 15.35
CA LYS A 88 -24.45 25.89 14.44
C LYS A 88 -25.93 25.63 14.72
N SER A 89 -26.30 24.36 14.87
CA SER A 89 -27.66 23.93 15.18
C SER A 89 -28.14 24.44 16.54
N ALA A 90 -27.28 24.34 17.57
CA ALA A 90 -27.55 24.87 18.89
C ALA A 90 -27.71 26.39 18.89
N TYR A 91 -26.81 27.13 18.23
CA TYR A 91 -26.86 28.58 18.10
C TYR A 91 -28.17 29.05 17.48
N LYS A 92 -28.57 28.45 16.35
CA LYS A 92 -29.84 28.75 15.67
C LYS A 92 -31.04 28.52 16.58
N LYS A 93 -31.03 27.43 17.34
CA LYS A 93 -32.10 27.08 18.27
C LYS A 93 -32.22 28.07 19.42
N ILE A 94 -31.13 28.38 20.12
CA ILE A 94 -31.17 29.27 21.28
C ILE A 94 -31.48 30.73 20.90
N ASN A 95 -31.14 31.12 19.67
CA ASN A 95 -31.41 32.47 19.18
C ASN A 95 -32.78 32.63 18.52
N SER A 96 -33.52 31.54 18.33
CA SER A 96 -34.88 31.56 17.77
C SER A 96 -35.83 32.39 18.65
N PRO A 97 -36.78 33.15 18.03
CA PRO A 97 -37.80 33.88 18.76
C PRO A 97 -38.58 32.99 19.72
N GLU A 98 -38.90 31.76 19.31
CA GLU A 98 -39.65 30.79 20.09
C GLU A 98 -38.90 30.38 21.35
N PHE A 99 -37.58 30.12 21.25
CA PHE A 99 -36.77 29.76 22.41
C PHE A 99 -36.63 30.93 23.39
N LYS A 100 -36.39 32.15 22.88
CA LYS A 100 -36.30 33.36 23.70
C LYS A 100 -37.61 33.64 24.45
N ALA A 101 -38.74 33.59 23.74
CA ALA A 101 -40.06 33.78 24.33
C ALA A 101 -40.40 32.68 25.36
N ALA A 102 -40.06 31.42 25.08
CA ALA A 102 -40.27 30.33 26.02
C ALA A 102 -39.44 30.50 27.31
N LYS A 103 -38.16 30.89 27.17
CA LYS A 103 -37.29 31.19 28.31
C LYS A 103 -37.85 32.33 29.16
N GLU A 104 -38.20 33.46 28.54
CA GLU A 104 -38.72 34.64 29.24
C GLU A 104 -40.05 34.35 29.94
N LYS A 105 -40.97 33.66 29.27
CA LYS A 105 -42.27 33.25 29.84
C LYS A 105 -42.08 32.36 31.08
N LEU A 106 -41.23 31.34 30.98
CA LEU A 106 -40.97 30.42 32.08
C LEU A 106 -40.26 31.11 33.24
N GLN A 107 -39.23 31.91 32.95
CA GLN A 107 -38.50 32.69 33.95
C GLN A 107 -39.42 33.66 34.68
N GLY A 108 -40.22 34.43 33.95
CA GLY A 108 -41.17 35.39 34.52
C GLY A 108 -42.22 34.72 35.40
N ALA A 109 -42.73 33.55 35.00
CA ALA A 109 -43.65 32.78 35.82
C ALA A 109 -42.99 32.27 37.12
N ILE A 110 -41.76 31.73 37.04
CA ILE A 110 -41.02 31.22 38.19
C ILE A 110 -40.65 32.35 39.17
N ASP A 111 -40.10 33.45 38.66
CA ASP A 111 -39.69 34.61 39.46
C ASP A 111 -40.89 35.30 40.10
N GLY A 112 -41.97 35.46 39.33
CA GLY A 112 -43.24 35.99 39.83
C GLY A 112 -43.82 35.13 40.95
N TYR A 113 -43.85 33.80 40.75
CA TYR A 113 -44.36 32.85 41.73
C TYR A 113 -43.50 32.86 43.01
N SER A 114 -42.17 32.85 42.88
CA SER A 114 -41.22 32.93 44.01
C SER A 114 -41.35 34.23 44.81
N LYS A 115 -41.54 35.38 44.14
CA LYS A 115 -41.81 36.67 44.80
C LYS A 115 -43.11 36.64 45.60
N VAL A 116 -44.17 36.10 45.02
CA VAL A 116 -45.47 35.97 45.68
C VAL A 116 -45.38 35.01 46.88
N ASP A 117 -44.66 33.90 46.75
CA ASP A 117 -44.42 32.96 47.87
C ASP A 117 -43.68 33.63 49.04
N LYS A 118 -42.67 34.46 48.77
CA LYS A 118 -41.98 35.23 49.83
C LYS A 118 -42.89 36.23 50.53
N VAL A 119 -43.72 36.96 49.78
CA VAL A 119 -44.69 37.91 50.34
C VAL A 119 -45.71 37.18 51.20
N LEU A 120 -46.23 36.05 50.72
CA LEU A 120 -47.15 35.23 51.51
C LEU A 120 -46.49 34.72 52.79
N LYS A 121 -45.24 34.28 52.74
CA LYS A 121 -44.50 33.84 53.92
C LYS A 121 -44.37 34.96 54.97
N ASP A 122 -43.90 36.14 54.57
CA ASP A 122 -43.73 37.30 55.46
C ASP A 122 -45.07 37.79 56.05
N LEU A 123 -46.12 37.90 55.23
CA LEU A 123 -47.44 38.30 55.71
C LEU A 123 -48.06 37.26 56.65
N ASN A 124 -47.90 35.97 56.37
CA ASN A 124 -48.38 34.91 57.25
C ASN A 124 -47.62 34.89 58.58
N GLU A 125 -46.30 35.09 58.58
CA GLU A 125 -45.49 35.23 59.81
C GLU A 125 -45.97 36.42 60.65
N LYS A 126 -46.20 37.58 60.02
CA LYS A 126 -46.78 38.77 60.69
C LYS A 126 -48.18 38.52 61.22
N LEU A 127 -49.03 37.81 60.47
CA LEU A 127 -50.38 37.45 60.90
C LEU A 127 -50.35 36.52 62.12
N ILE A 128 -49.45 35.54 62.14
CA ILE A 128 -49.25 34.64 63.28
C ILE A 128 -48.83 35.44 64.52
N LEU A 129 -47.91 36.40 64.38
CA LEU A 129 -47.47 37.25 65.49
C LEU A 129 -48.60 38.08 66.08
N ILE A 130 -49.43 38.72 65.23
CA ILE A 130 -50.59 39.50 65.69
C ILE A 130 -51.66 38.59 66.32
N ASN A 131 -51.89 37.39 65.79
CA ASN A 131 -52.88 36.46 66.33
C ASN A 131 -52.52 35.86 67.70
N LYS A 132 -51.27 36.03 68.17
CA LYS A 132 -50.88 35.67 69.54
C LYS A 132 -51.41 36.64 70.60
N ILE A 133 -51.91 37.80 70.18
CA ILE A 133 -52.54 38.80 71.06
C ILE A 133 -54.05 38.50 71.14
N PRO A 134 -54.64 38.35 72.33
CA PRO A 134 -56.08 38.17 72.51
C PRO A 134 -56.89 39.31 71.86
N GLU A 135 -58.03 38.97 71.25
CA GLU A 135 -58.77 39.86 70.37
C GLU A 135 -59.34 41.11 71.08
N ASP A 136 -59.64 40.97 72.37
CA ASP A 136 -60.07 42.02 73.30
C ASP A 136 -58.94 42.98 73.73
N LYS A 137 -57.68 42.63 73.43
CA LYS A 137 -56.48 43.39 73.82
C LYS A 137 -55.73 44.04 72.65
N LEU A 138 -56.26 43.93 71.43
CA LEU A 138 -55.69 44.58 70.26
C LEU A 138 -55.98 46.09 70.30
N THR A 139 -54.96 46.92 70.07
CA THR A 139 -55.19 48.35 69.88
C THR A 139 -55.94 48.59 68.55
N PRO A 140 -56.69 49.69 68.40
CA PRO A 140 -57.34 50.05 67.14
C PRO A 140 -56.38 50.04 65.93
N GLU A 141 -55.11 50.38 66.18
CA GLU A 141 -54.04 50.37 65.17
C GLU A 141 -53.61 48.93 64.80
N GLN A 142 -53.53 48.02 65.77
CA GLN A 142 -53.25 46.60 65.53
C GLN A 142 -54.41 45.88 64.81
N VAL A 143 -55.67 46.25 65.09
CA VAL A 143 -56.84 45.74 64.34
C VAL A 143 -56.75 46.17 62.87
N LYS A 144 -56.42 47.44 62.61
CA LYS A 144 -56.23 47.96 61.25
C LYS A 144 -55.06 47.27 60.54
N GLN A 145 -53.97 47.00 61.24
CA GLN A 145 -52.81 46.27 60.72
C GLN A 145 -53.15 44.81 60.40
N LYS A 146 -53.91 44.12 61.28
CA LYS A 146 -54.40 42.75 61.08
C LYS A 146 -55.24 42.63 59.80
N GLU A 147 -56.18 43.55 59.59
CA GLU A 147 -56.99 43.57 58.37
C GLU A 147 -56.18 43.92 57.12
N ALA A 148 -55.24 44.86 57.20
CA ALA A 148 -54.33 45.16 56.10
C ALA A 148 -53.47 43.93 55.70
N ILE A 149 -53.00 43.14 56.68
CA ILE A 149 -52.25 41.91 56.44
C ILE A 149 -53.13 40.86 55.76
N LYS A 150 -54.37 40.64 56.23
CA LYS A 150 -55.33 39.72 55.58
C LYS A 150 -55.63 40.11 54.14
N GLN A 151 -55.84 41.41 53.88
CA GLN A 151 -56.04 41.92 52.53
C GLN A 151 -54.80 41.69 51.65
N GLY A 152 -53.60 41.93 52.19
CA GLY A 152 -52.34 41.65 51.51
C GLY A 152 -52.17 40.16 51.15
N ILE A 153 -52.56 39.25 52.04
CA ILE A 153 -52.55 37.79 51.79
C ILE A 153 -53.53 37.43 50.68
N ALA A 154 -54.76 37.93 50.72
CA ALA A 154 -55.76 37.66 49.69
C ALA A 154 -55.32 38.16 48.30
N GLN A 155 -54.72 39.36 48.24
CA GLN A 155 -54.14 39.92 47.02
C GLN A 155 -52.98 39.07 46.50
N ALA A 156 -52.08 38.62 47.38
CA ALA A 156 -50.96 37.77 47.01
C ALA A 156 -51.41 36.37 46.54
N GLN A 157 -52.39 35.75 47.20
CA GLN A 157 -53.01 34.50 46.75
C GLN A 157 -53.69 34.64 45.39
N GLY A 158 -54.39 35.76 45.14
CA GLY A 158 -54.97 36.07 43.83
C GLY A 158 -53.91 36.15 42.73
N LYS A 159 -52.78 36.82 43.00
CA LYS A 159 -51.64 36.89 42.07
C LYS A 159 -51.01 35.51 41.82
N LYS A 160 -50.90 34.66 42.86
CA LYS A 160 -50.40 33.29 42.73
C LYS A 160 -51.27 32.45 41.80
N LYS A 161 -52.59 32.48 42.02
CA LYS A 161 -53.58 31.77 41.20
C LYS A 161 -53.60 32.26 39.75
N TYR A 162 -53.38 33.57 39.52
CA TYR A 162 -53.23 34.13 38.18
C TYR A 162 -52.04 33.51 37.43
N ILE A 163 -50.87 33.42 38.07
CA ILE A 163 -49.67 32.81 37.47
C ILE A 163 -49.92 31.31 37.18
N GLU A 164 -50.53 30.58 38.11
CA GLU A 164 -50.89 29.17 37.90
C GLU A 164 -51.85 28.98 36.72
N ASN A 165 -52.85 29.87 36.58
CA ASN A 165 -53.78 29.82 35.45
C ASN A 165 -53.08 30.09 34.11
N GLN A 166 -52.13 31.03 34.07
CA GLN A 166 -51.33 31.30 32.85
C GLN A 166 -50.48 30.09 32.43
N LEU A 167 -50.00 29.29 33.39
CA LEU A 167 -49.27 28.04 33.12
C LEU A 167 -50.21 26.89 32.72
N LYS A 168 -51.41 26.82 33.30
CA LYS A 168 -52.44 25.83 32.95
C LYS A 168 -52.94 25.95 31.51
N VAL A 169 -52.97 27.17 30.94
CA VAL A 169 -53.25 27.37 29.49
C VAL A 169 -52.28 26.60 28.60
N SER A 170 -51.09 26.26 29.11
CA SER A 170 -50.09 25.43 28.43
C SER A 170 -49.97 24.01 29.02
N ASN A 171 -50.97 23.52 29.77
CA ASN A 171 -50.96 22.24 30.49
C ASN A 171 -49.70 22.03 31.36
N MET A 172 -49.24 23.07 32.05
CA MET A 172 -48.07 22.98 32.94
C MET A 172 -48.41 23.41 34.36
N SER A 173 -47.87 22.67 35.34
CA SER A 173 -47.75 23.15 36.72
C SER A 173 -46.53 24.07 36.88
N ILE A 174 -46.39 24.71 38.05
CA ILE A 174 -45.20 25.49 38.38
C ILE A 174 -43.94 24.61 38.45
N ASP A 175 -44.07 23.35 38.87
CA ASP A 175 -42.95 22.42 38.93
C ASP A 175 -42.56 21.91 37.55
N ASP A 176 -43.52 21.70 36.65
CA ASP A 176 -43.24 21.44 35.23
C ASP A 176 -42.52 22.62 34.58
N ALA A 177 -42.93 23.85 34.90
CA ALA A 177 -42.28 25.07 34.43
C ALA A 177 -40.83 25.17 34.93
N ARG A 178 -40.59 24.87 36.21
CA ARG A 178 -39.23 24.80 36.79
C ARG A 178 -38.37 23.75 36.10
N LYS A 179 -38.92 22.55 35.87
CA LYS A 179 -38.21 21.46 35.18
C LYS A 179 -37.83 21.86 33.76
N LYS A 180 -38.78 22.36 32.97
CA LYS A 180 -38.50 22.84 31.60
C LYS A 180 -37.53 24.01 31.56
N TYR A 181 -37.62 24.92 32.53
CA TYR A 181 -36.67 26.02 32.64
C TYR A 181 -35.27 25.51 32.98
N ALA A 182 -35.13 24.53 33.87
CA ALA A 182 -33.86 23.87 34.16
C ALA A 182 -33.27 23.18 32.92
N GLU A 183 -34.08 22.53 32.10
CA GLU A 183 -33.65 21.97 30.80
C GLU A 183 -33.16 23.05 29.82
N ILE A 184 -33.82 24.22 29.79
CA ILE A 184 -33.36 25.38 29.00
C ILE A 184 -32.02 25.89 29.53
N GLN A 185 -31.86 26.00 30.85
CA GLN A 185 -30.60 26.43 31.46
C GLN A 185 -29.46 25.45 31.18
N ALA A 186 -29.72 24.14 31.24
CA ALA A 186 -28.74 23.12 30.89
C ALA A 186 -28.27 23.26 29.43
N LYS A 187 -29.21 23.43 28.48
CA LYS A 187 -28.88 23.65 27.06
C LYS A 187 -28.08 24.94 26.82
N LEU A 188 -28.39 26.00 27.56
CA LEU A 188 -27.62 27.25 27.50
C LEU A 188 -26.21 27.06 28.06
N ALA A 189 -26.06 26.32 29.16
CA ALA A 189 -24.75 26.00 29.72
C ALA A 189 -23.90 25.14 28.77
N GLU A 190 -24.49 24.12 28.14
CA GLU A 190 -23.84 23.31 27.09
C GLU A 190 -23.40 24.17 25.91
N PHE A 191 -24.26 25.09 25.46
CA PHE A 191 -23.92 26.03 24.39
C PHE A 191 -22.75 26.94 24.78
N GLU A 192 -22.73 27.49 26.00
CA GLU A 192 -21.63 28.35 26.47
C GLU A 192 -20.29 27.58 26.55
N VAL A 193 -20.32 26.30 26.92
CA VAL A 193 -19.13 25.43 26.87
C VAL A 193 -18.64 25.28 25.42
N GLY A 194 -19.54 25.02 24.47
CA GLY A 194 -19.20 24.95 23.05
C GLY A 194 -18.67 26.27 22.50
N LYS A 195 -19.30 27.40 22.86
CA LYS A 195 -18.88 28.75 22.49
C LYS A 195 -17.46 29.03 22.95
N LYS A 196 -17.17 28.73 24.22
CA LYS A 196 -15.82 28.87 24.78
C LYS A 196 -14.80 28.02 24.03
N PHE A 197 -15.12 26.76 23.76
CA PHE A 197 -14.25 25.86 22.98
C PHE A 197 -13.89 26.45 21.60
N PHE A 198 -14.87 26.94 20.84
CA PHE A 198 -14.60 27.50 19.51
C PHE A 198 -13.89 28.86 19.54
N ILE A 199 -14.12 29.68 20.56
CA ILE A 199 -13.37 30.93 20.78
C ILE A 199 -11.91 30.62 21.08
N GLU A 200 -11.63 29.72 22.03
CA GLU A 200 -10.27 29.30 22.38
C GLU A 200 -9.54 28.71 21.16
N LEU A 201 -10.24 27.88 20.37
CA LEU A 201 -9.67 27.31 19.15
C LEU A 201 -9.33 28.37 18.09
N SER A 202 -9.93 29.56 18.18
CA SER A 202 -9.73 30.68 17.26
C SER A 202 -8.61 31.64 17.68
N GLU A 203 -7.97 31.42 18.84
CA GLU A 203 -6.89 32.28 19.36
C GLU A 203 -5.57 32.13 18.59
N GLN A 204 -4.69 33.13 18.67
CA GLN A 204 -3.41 33.07 17.95
C GLN A 204 -2.53 31.92 18.47
N GLY A 205 -2.15 31.01 17.57
CA GLY A 205 -1.24 29.89 17.87
C GLY A 205 -1.91 28.52 17.98
N THR A 206 -3.25 28.44 17.95
CA THR A 206 -4.04 27.20 18.12
C THR A 206 -4.25 26.39 16.82
N GLY A 207 -3.54 26.75 15.75
CA GLY A 207 -3.43 25.92 14.56
C GLY A 207 -4.57 26.06 13.54
N LEU A 208 -5.68 26.74 13.81
CA LEU A 208 -6.61 27.14 12.75
C LEU A 208 -6.05 28.31 11.92
N GLU A 209 -6.38 28.36 10.62
CA GLU A 209 -5.96 29.47 9.74
C GLU A 209 -6.91 30.67 9.90
N TYR A 210 -8.17 30.41 10.26
CA TYR A 210 -9.22 31.40 10.53
C TYR A 210 -10.11 30.95 11.71
N PRO A 211 -10.74 31.89 12.44
CA PRO A 211 -11.74 31.57 13.46
C PRO A 211 -12.95 30.83 12.86
N LEU A 212 -13.61 29.97 13.64
CA LEU A 212 -14.89 29.33 13.24
C LEU A 212 -16.12 30.07 13.80
N VAL A 213 -15.90 30.93 14.79
CA VAL A 213 -16.94 31.74 15.45
C VAL A 213 -16.46 33.17 15.61
N ASP A 214 -17.37 34.14 15.64
CA ASP A 214 -17.06 35.50 16.05
C ASP A 214 -16.63 35.51 17.51
N ILE A 215 -15.43 36.05 17.78
CA ILE A 215 -14.79 36.01 19.11
C ILE A 215 -15.59 36.80 20.15
N LYS A 216 -16.36 37.81 19.74
CA LYS A 216 -17.13 38.67 20.66
C LYS A 216 -18.51 38.08 20.93
N THR A 217 -19.22 37.68 19.88
CA THR A 217 -20.62 37.27 19.99
C THR A 217 -20.77 35.77 20.20
N GLY A 218 -19.79 34.97 19.74
CA GLY A 218 -19.91 33.51 19.61
C GLY A 218 -20.77 33.08 18.43
N GLU A 219 -21.15 34.00 17.54
CA GLU A 219 -21.91 33.66 16.34
C GLU A 219 -21.08 32.74 15.43
N PRO A 220 -21.60 31.59 14.99
CA PRO A 220 -20.93 30.76 14.01
C PRO A 220 -20.67 31.55 12.73
N LEU A 221 -19.42 31.54 12.25
CA LEU A 221 -19.11 32.20 10.99
C LEU A 221 -19.73 31.42 9.83
N LYS A 222 -20.30 32.16 8.89
CA LYS A 222 -20.83 31.60 7.65
C LYS A 222 -19.67 31.38 6.70
N LEU A 223 -19.20 30.14 6.64
CA LEU A 223 -18.16 29.73 5.71
C LEU A 223 -18.73 29.69 4.29
N SER A 224 -17.92 30.12 3.32
CA SER A 224 -18.13 29.80 1.91
C SER A 224 -17.85 28.31 1.66
N GLN A 225 -18.38 27.76 0.57
CA GLN A 225 -18.09 26.38 0.17
C GLN A 225 -16.58 26.13 0.04
N LYS A 226 -15.81 27.10 -0.47
CA LYS A 226 -14.35 26.98 -0.57
C LYS A 226 -13.69 26.87 0.80
N GLU A 227 -14.11 27.67 1.77
CA GLU A 227 -13.59 27.61 3.15
C GLU A 227 -13.96 26.28 3.82
N GLU A 228 -15.21 25.82 3.68
CA GLU A 228 -15.63 24.49 4.19
C GLU A 228 -14.79 23.36 3.61
N TYR A 229 -14.49 23.40 2.31
CA TYR A 229 -13.60 22.44 1.69
C TYR A 229 -12.19 22.47 2.30
N TYR A 230 -11.58 23.65 2.37
CA TYR A 230 -10.19 23.79 2.82
C TYR A 230 -9.99 23.40 4.29
N ASP A 231 -10.96 23.71 5.15
CA ASP A 231 -10.89 23.45 6.58
C ASP A 231 -11.28 22.01 6.93
N PHE A 232 -12.31 21.45 6.29
CA PHE A 232 -12.88 20.17 6.71
C PHE A 232 -12.64 19.02 5.72
N LYS A 233 -12.73 19.25 4.40
CA LYS A 233 -12.68 18.18 3.40
C LYS A 233 -11.27 17.87 2.91
N ARG A 234 -10.46 18.89 2.67
CA ARG A 234 -9.08 18.74 2.18
C ARG A 234 -8.20 17.84 3.07
N PRO A 235 -8.25 17.91 4.42
CA PRO A 235 -7.50 16.97 5.26
C PRO A 235 -7.92 15.51 5.06
N GLN A 236 -9.21 15.25 4.82
CA GLN A 236 -9.73 13.92 4.51
C GLN A 236 -9.18 13.45 3.16
N GLU A 237 -9.18 14.30 2.14
CA GLU A 237 -8.59 14.02 0.81
C GLU A 237 -7.08 13.74 0.87
N ILE A 238 -6.33 14.43 1.75
CA ILE A 238 -4.92 14.14 1.95
C ILE A 238 -4.71 12.73 2.53
N TRP A 239 -5.50 12.32 3.53
CA TRP A 239 -5.42 10.95 4.08
C TRP A 239 -5.67 9.90 2.99
N ASN A 240 -6.75 10.13 2.26
CA ASN A 240 -7.22 9.40 1.11
C ASN A 240 -6.15 9.27 -0.01
N LEU A 241 -5.39 10.33 -0.30
CA LEU A 241 -4.26 10.32 -1.24
C LEU A 241 -3.08 9.50 -0.70
N VAL A 242 -2.73 9.69 0.57
CA VAL A 242 -1.63 8.95 1.21
C VAL A 242 -1.93 7.44 1.26
N GLN A 243 -3.20 7.05 1.42
CA GLN A 243 -3.61 5.65 1.29
C GLN A 243 -3.30 5.09 -0.10
N CYS A 244 -3.68 5.79 -1.17
CA CYS A 244 -3.39 5.39 -2.54
C CYS A 244 -1.88 5.24 -2.80
N LEU A 245 -1.07 6.16 -2.28
CA LEU A 245 0.40 6.10 -2.37
C LEU A 245 0.97 4.89 -1.64
N LEU A 246 0.45 4.57 -0.44
CA LEU A 246 0.86 3.39 0.32
C LEU A 246 0.50 2.09 -0.42
N GLU A 247 -0.71 2.00 -0.97
CA GLU A 247 -1.15 0.87 -1.81
C GLU A 247 -0.20 0.65 -2.99
N LYS A 248 0.16 1.72 -3.71
CA LYS A 248 1.11 1.69 -4.83
C LYS A 248 2.51 1.25 -4.38
N ALA A 249 3.06 1.84 -3.33
CA ALA A 249 4.40 1.53 -2.85
C ALA A 249 4.56 0.05 -2.44
N VAL A 250 3.55 -0.52 -1.77
CA VAL A 250 3.60 -1.93 -1.40
C VAL A 250 3.52 -2.84 -2.63
N LYS A 251 2.67 -2.53 -3.61
CA LYS A 251 2.65 -3.30 -4.87
C LYS A 251 3.95 -3.19 -5.65
N GLN A 252 4.59 -2.02 -5.63
CA GLN A 252 5.89 -1.81 -6.25
C GLN A 252 6.99 -2.64 -5.57
N LYS A 253 6.97 -2.79 -4.25
CA LYS A 253 7.87 -3.70 -3.51
C LYS A 253 7.80 -5.13 -4.03
N GLU A 254 6.61 -5.66 -4.23
CA GLU A 254 6.42 -7.02 -4.76
C GLU A 254 6.89 -7.15 -6.21
N LEU A 255 6.69 -6.12 -7.04
CA LEU A 255 7.27 -6.04 -8.38
C LEU A 255 8.80 -6.13 -8.34
N VAL A 256 9.46 -5.34 -7.49
CA VAL A 256 10.93 -5.32 -7.35
C VAL A 256 11.47 -6.68 -6.90
N LYS A 257 10.85 -7.31 -5.89
CA LYS A 257 11.20 -8.67 -5.46
C LYS A 257 11.09 -9.67 -6.61
N SER A 258 10.00 -9.59 -7.39
CA SER A 258 9.81 -10.53 -8.48
C SER A 258 10.77 -10.29 -9.65
N ILE A 259 11.17 -9.05 -9.94
CA ILE A 259 12.21 -8.75 -10.94
C ILE A 259 13.54 -9.38 -10.52
N ALA A 260 13.94 -9.19 -9.26
CA ALA A 260 15.15 -9.81 -8.69
C ALA A 260 15.07 -11.34 -8.77
N GLY A 261 13.94 -11.93 -8.36
CA GLY A 261 13.71 -13.37 -8.45
C GLY A 261 13.78 -13.90 -9.88
N VAL A 262 13.33 -13.16 -10.89
CA VAL A 262 13.46 -13.55 -12.30
C VAL A 262 14.92 -13.59 -12.76
N GLN A 263 15.70 -12.58 -12.40
CA GLN A 263 17.12 -12.50 -12.77
C GLN A 263 17.94 -13.62 -12.13
N VAL A 264 17.73 -13.86 -10.82
CA VAL A 264 18.39 -14.94 -10.07
C VAL A 264 18.02 -16.30 -10.65
N ASN A 265 16.73 -16.52 -10.94
CA ASN A 265 16.25 -17.77 -11.54
C ASN A 265 16.86 -18.03 -12.93
N GLU A 266 17.00 -17.00 -13.75
CA GLU A 266 17.63 -17.09 -15.06
C GLU A 266 19.12 -17.46 -14.95
N ALA A 267 19.86 -16.79 -14.07
CA ALA A 267 21.27 -17.08 -13.82
C ALA A 267 21.46 -18.51 -13.29
N TYR A 268 20.66 -18.91 -12.29
CA TYR A 268 20.65 -20.26 -11.72
C TYR A 268 20.44 -21.31 -12.81
N THR A 269 19.41 -21.13 -13.64
CA THR A 269 19.08 -22.08 -14.72
C THR A 269 20.20 -22.17 -15.77
N LYS A 270 20.84 -21.04 -16.11
CA LYS A 270 21.98 -21.04 -17.06
C LYS A 270 23.20 -21.78 -16.52
N ILE A 271 23.54 -21.59 -15.25
CA ILE A 271 24.66 -22.30 -14.60
C ILE A 271 24.38 -23.80 -14.56
N LEU A 272 23.16 -24.20 -14.15
CA LEU A 272 22.79 -25.60 -14.06
C LEU A 272 22.93 -26.35 -15.39
N TYR A 273 22.43 -25.77 -16.48
CA TYR A 273 22.62 -26.32 -17.83
C TYR A 273 24.09 -26.28 -18.29
N GLY A 274 24.85 -25.28 -17.86
CA GLY A 274 26.29 -25.20 -18.12
C GLY A 274 27.04 -26.35 -17.45
N GLU A 275 26.77 -26.64 -16.19
CA GLU A 275 27.40 -27.72 -15.41
C GLU A 275 27.10 -29.11 -15.98
N ASP A 276 25.86 -29.38 -16.39
CA ASP A 276 25.50 -30.63 -17.09
C ASP A 276 26.25 -30.77 -18.43
N GLY A 277 26.26 -29.70 -19.24
CA GLY A 277 27.01 -29.68 -20.49
C GLY A 277 28.51 -29.89 -20.28
N TYR A 278 29.08 -29.34 -19.21
CA TYR A 278 30.47 -29.54 -18.83
C TYR A 278 30.73 -31.00 -18.44
N ALA A 279 29.87 -31.60 -17.63
CA ALA A 279 30.00 -33.00 -17.23
C ALA A 279 30.01 -33.94 -18.46
N VAL A 280 29.11 -33.70 -19.43
CA VAL A 280 29.05 -34.47 -20.68
C VAL A 280 30.30 -34.27 -21.53
N LYS A 281 30.74 -33.02 -21.76
CA LYS A 281 31.95 -32.74 -22.55
C LYS A 281 33.23 -33.26 -21.88
N ASN A 282 33.36 -33.13 -20.57
CA ASN A 282 34.54 -33.58 -19.85
C ASN A 282 34.67 -35.11 -19.92
N LYS A 283 33.56 -35.84 -19.77
CA LYS A 283 33.56 -37.30 -19.95
C LYS A 283 33.96 -37.71 -21.38
N LEU A 284 33.51 -36.95 -22.39
CA LEU A 284 33.92 -37.17 -23.78
C LEU A 284 35.42 -36.92 -23.98
N TYR A 285 35.95 -35.86 -23.37
CA TYR A 285 37.38 -35.53 -23.39
C TYR A 285 38.24 -36.61 -22.76
N GLU A 286 37.87 -37.09 -21.56
CA GLU A 286 38.58 -38.16 -20.86
C GLU A 286 38.63 -39.45 -21.69
N ARG A 287 37.54 -39.79 -22.39
CA ARG A 287 37.52 -40.92 -23.31
C ARG A 287 38.46 -40.71 -24.50
N MET A 288 38.47 -39.51 -25.09
CA MET A 288 39.37 -39.18 -26.22
C MET A 288 40.84 -39.16 -25.79
N ILE A 289 41.17 -38.76 -24.55
CA ILE A 289 42.53 -38.88 -24.01
C ILE A 289 43.00 -40.33 -24.04
N LYS A 290 42.18 -41.25 -23.51
CA LYS A 290 42.49 -42.68 -23.49
C LYS A 290 42.71 -43.23 -24.90
N GLY A 291 41.78 -42.94 -25.82
CA GLY A 291 41.89 -43.39 -27.20
C GLY A 291 43.11 -42.83 -27.95
N TYR A 292 43.55 -41.61 -27.62
CA TYR A 292 44.74 -41.01 -28.26
C TYR A 292 46.03 -41.68 -27.78
N ASN A 293 46.08 -42.09 -26.51
CA ASN A 293 47.20 -42.86 -25.97
C ASN A 293 47.31 -44.22 -26.69
N ASP A 294 46.19 -44.87 -26.96
CA ASP A 294 46.17 -46.15 -27.68
C ASP A 294 46.67 -45.98 -29.13
N ILE A 295 46.21 -44.95 -29.84
CA ILE A 295 46.66 -44.61 -31.20
C ILE A 295 48.15 -44.24 -31.20
N THR A 296 48.63 -43.57 -30.16
CA THR A 296 50.05 -43.21 -30.02
C THR A 296 50.92 -44.46 -29.89
N LYS A 297 50.50 -45.44 -29.06
CA LYS A 297 51.19 -46.72 -28.94
C LYS A 297 51.17 -47.52 -30.24
N SER A 298 50.01 -47.58 -30.90
CA SER A 298 49.87 -48.24 -32.21
C SER A 298 50.78 -47.62 -33.28
N TYR A 299 50.96 -46.29 -33.25
CA TYR A 299 51.93 -45.61 -34.12
C TYR A 299 53.37 -45.98 -33.78
N GLU A 300 53.72 -46.06 -32.50
CA GLU A 300 55.08 -46.43 -32.05
C GLU A 300 55.50 -47.84 -32.49
N VAL A 301 54.54 -48.77 -32.59
CA VAL A 301 54.76 -50.13 -33.11
C VAL A 301 54.55 -50.25 -34.63
N GLY A 302 54.26 -49.14 -35.33
CA GLY A 302 54.13 -49.09 -36.79
C GLY A 302 52.77 -49.53 -37.36
N GLU A 303 51.79 -49.84 -36.51
CA GLU A 303 50.43 -50.26 -36.90
C GLU A 303 49.53 -49.08 -37.29
N SER A 304 49.81 -47.87 -36.80
CA SER A 304 49.09 -46.64 -37.17
C SER A 304 49.99 -45.67 -37.93
N SER A 305 49.42 -44.89 -38.86
CA SER A 305 50.15 -43.87 -39.61
C SER A 305 50.38 -42.58 -38.81
N LYS A 306 51.42 -41.81 -39.17
CA LYS A 306 51.67 -40.47 -38.60
C LYS A 306 50.48 -39.53 -38.84
N LEU A 307 49.92 -39.55 -40.04
CA LEU A 307 48.74 -38.76 -40.41
C LEU A 307 47.55 -39.07 -39.49
N GLN A 308 47.31 -40.35 -39.18
CA GLN A 308 46.25 -40.76 -38.27
C GLN A 308 46.47 -40.20 -36.86
N LYS A 309 47.70 -40.30 -36.34
CA LYS A 309 48.08 -39.76 -35.04
C LYS A 309 47.85 -38.24 -34.99
N ASP A 310 48.31 -37.51 -36.01
CA ASP A 310 48.21 -36.05 -36.07
C ASP A 310 46.76 -35.56 -36.16
N ILE A 311 45.92 -36.16 -37.01
CA ILE A 311 44.48 -35.83 -37.12
C ILE A 311 43.77 -36.07 -35.78
N THR A 312 44.08 -37.19 -35.12
CA THR A 312 43.48 -37.53 -33.83
C THR A 312 43.89 -36.54 -32.73
N LYS A 313 45.17 -36.11 -32.72
CA LYS A 313 45.67 -35.09 -31.79
C LYS A 313 44.94 -33.77 -31.95
N ILE A 314 44.71 -33.34 -33.19
CA ILE A 314 43.95 -32.12 -33.49
C ILE A 314 42.54 -32.20 -32.91
N SER A 315 41.82 -33.31 -33.10
CA SER A 315 40.48 -33.49 -32.52
C SER A 315 40.49 -33.49 -31.00
N LEU A 316 41.50 -34.11 -30.36
CA LEU A 316 41.69 -34.06 -28.91
C LEU A 316 41.91 -32.63 -28.40
N ASP A 317 42.69 -31.83 -29.12
CA ASP A 317 42.95 -30.44 -28.74
C ASP A 317 41.72 -29.55 -28.89
N LYS A 318 40.90 -29.77 -29.92
CA LYS A 318 39.60 -29.08 -30.06
C LYS A 318 38.72 -29.28 -28.83
N ILE A 319 38.53 -30.54 -28.39
CA ILE A 319 37.68 -30.81 -27.22
C ILE A 319 38.29 -30.28 -25.92
N LYS A 320 39.62 -30.32 -25.76
CA LYS A 320 40.30 -29.72 -24.60
C LYS A 320 39.99 -28.23 -24.49
N LEU A 321 40.10 -27.51 -25.60
CA LEU A 321 39.77 -26.07 -25.66
C LEU A 321 38.30 -25.82 -25.33
N ASP A 322 37.39 -26.63 -25.87
CA ASP A 322 35.96 -26.55 -25.60
C ASP A 322 35.62 -26.75 -24.10
N VAL A 323 36.20 -27.77 -23.47
CA VAL A 323 36.01 -28.07 -22.03
C VAL A 323 36.54 -26.92 -21.18
N GLN A 324 37.74 -26.43 -21.48
CA GLN A 324 38.33 -25.31 -20.75
C GLN A 324 37.52 -24.02 -20.92
N SER A 325 37.02 -23.76 -22.14
CA SER A 325 36.18 -22.59 -22.41
C SER A 325 34.87 -22.65 -21.63
N LEU A 326 34.18 -23.79 -21.68
CA LEU A 326 32.93 -24.00 -20.96
C LEU A 326 33.11 -23.88 -19.44
N LYS A 327 34.20 -24.43 -18.88
CA LYS A 327 34.54 -24.27 -17.47
C LYS A 327 34.68 -22.78 -17.10
N ARG A 328 35.45 -22.00 -17.88
CA ARG A 328 35.61 -20.56 -17.64
C ARG A 328 34.28 -19.81 -17.69
N THR A 329 33.40 -20.15 -18.64
CA THR A 329 32.06 -19.55 -18.74
C THR A 329 31.20 -19.86 -17.51
N ILE A 330 31.25 -21.09 -17.00
CA ILE A 330 30.51 -21.48 -15.78
C ILE A 330 31.05 -20.72 -14.57
N GLU A 331 32.38 -20.69 -14.37
CA GLU A 331 32.99 -19.97 -13.24
C GLU A 331 32.67 -18.48 -13.28
N SER A 332 32.77 -17.85 -14.46
CA SER A 332 32.37 -16.46 -14.65
C SER A 332 30.87 -16.24 -14.35
N GLY A 333 30.02 -17.16 -14.79
CA GLY A 333 28.59 -17.15 -14.49
C GLY A 333 28.30 -17.29 -13.00
N LYS A 334 29.03 -18.15 -12.29
CA LYS A 334 28.95 -18.29 -10.82
C LYS A 334 29.37 -17.02 -10.09
N VAL A 335 30.40 -16.32 -10.55
CA VAL A 335 30.79 -15.02 -9.97
C VAL A 335 29.67 -13.98 -10.14
N GLN A 336 29.09 -13.87 -11.33
CA GLN A 336 27.96 -12.96 -11.58
C GLN A 336 26.73 -13.33 -10.74
N PHE A 337 26.47 -14.62 -10.59
CA PHE A 337 25.40 -15.13 -9.75
C PHE A 337 25.63 -14.79 -8.26
N LYS A 338 26.84 -15.03 -7.72
CA LYS A 338 27.18 -14.62 -6.35
C LYS A 338 27.02 -13.12 -6.12
N SER A 339 27.40 -12.31 -7.11
CA SER A 339 27.15 -10.87 -7.08
C SER A 339 25.67 -10.52 -7.02
N SER A 340 24.79 -11.21 -7.77
CA SER A 340 23.34 -10.98 -7.72
C SER A 340 22.68 -11.48 -6.42
N LEU A 341 23.31 -12.42 -5.72
CA LEU A 341 22.90 -12.87 -4.39
C LEU A 341 23.39 -11.94 -3.25
N GLY A 342 24.30 -11.00 -3.55
CA GLY A 342 24.90 -10.12 -2.54
C GLY A 342 25.80 -10.86 -1.55
N ILE A 343 26.48 -11.92 -1.97
CA ILE A 343 27.40 -12.73 -1.14
C ILE A 343 28.85 -12.60 -1.61
N ASP A 344 29.78 -13.19 -0.87
CA ASP A 344 31.20 -13.21 -1.24
C ASP A 344 31.43 -13.83 -2.63
N LEU A 345 32.27 -13.19 -3.43
CA LEU A 345 32.57 -13.60 -4.80
C LEU A 345 33.61 -14.71 -4.85
N THR A 346 34.35 -14.98 -3.77
CA THR A 346 35.40 -16.00 -3.74
C THR A 346 34.93 -17.35 -3.19
N GLY A 347 33.89 -17.36 -2.35
CA GLY A 347 33.30 -18.58 -1.79
C GLY A 347 32.81 -19.58 -2.86
N ASP A 348 32.93 -20.87 -2.54
CA ASP A 348 32.43 -21.95 -3.41
C ASP A 348 30.90 -22.06 -3.33
N ILE A 349 30.26 -22.38 -4.46
CA ILE A 349 28.81 -22.48 -4.58
C ILE A 349 28.42 -23.69 -5.43
N GLN A 350 27.50 -24.49 -4.90
CA GLN A 350 26.94 -25.65 -5.60
C GLN A 350 25.42 -25.55 -5.68
N LEU A 351 24.88 -25.99 -6.82
CA LEU A 351 23.45 -25.97 -7.08
C LEU A 351 22.84 -27.31 -6.70
N LYS A 352 21.80 -27.31 -5.85
CA LYS A 352 21.12 -28.54 -5.38
C LYS A 352 20.23 -29.17 -6.44
N ASP A 353 19.65 -28.36 -7.32
CA ASP A 353 18.59 -28.82 -8.22
C ASP A 353 19.18 -29.62 -9.39
N LYS A 354 18.35 -30.48 -9.99
CA LYS A 354 18.68 -31.17 -11.25
C LYS A 354 17.99 -30.49 -12.42
N ILE A 355 18.53 -30.67 -13.62
CA ILE A 355 17.88 -30.15 -14.83
C ILE A 355 16.56 -30.87 -15.04
N ASP A 356 15.49 -30.09 -15.10
CA ASP A 356 14.21 -30.52 -15.63
C ASP A 356 14.19 -30.26 -17.14
N LYS A 357 14.23 -31.32 -17.96
CA LYS A 357 14.12 -31.22 -19.42
C LYS A 357 12.68 -31.34 -19.92
N ASN A 358 11.69 -31.42 -19.02
CA ASN A 358 10.29 -31.45 -19.40
C ASN A 358 9.89 -30.11 -20.01
N ILE A 359 9.35 -30.19 -21.23
CA ILE A 359 8.86 -29.01 -21.95
C ILE A 359 7.41 -28.79 -21.51
N LYS A 360 7.20 -27.83 -20.61
CA LYS A 360 5.87 -27.40 -20.20
C LYS A 360 5.10 -26.85 -21.40
N GLU A 361 3.78 -27.05 -21.39
CA GLU A 361 2.91 -26.54 -22.44
C GLU A 361 2.68 -25.03 -22.32
N LEU A 362 2.64 -24.34 -23.46
CA LEU A 362 2.30 -22.92 -23.54
C LEU A 362 0.78 -22.77 -23.53
N LYS A 363 0.24 -22.07 -22.53
CA LYS A 363 -1.20 -21.77 -22.45
C LYS A 363 -1.66 -20.79 -23.52
N GLY A 364 -2.97 -20.56 -23.63
CA GLY A 364 -3.52 -19.60 -24.58
C GLY A 364 -3.06 -18.16 -24.31
N PHE A 365 -2.82 -17.38 -25.36
CA PHE A 365 -2.43 -15.96 -25.24
C PHE A 365 -3.41 -15.16 -24.36
N GLN A 366 -4.72 -15.40 -24.51
CA GLN A 366 -5.74 -14.67 -23.78
C GLN A 366 -5.65 -14.91 -22.27
N GLU A 367 -5.30 -16.11 -21.83
CA GLU A 367 -5.12 -16.42 -20.40
C GLU A 367 -3.99 -15.57 -19.77
N TYR A 368 -2.87 -15.45 -20.49
CA TYR A 368 -1.75 -14.61 -20.07
C TYR A 368 -2.09 -13.12 -20.06
N LEU A 369 -2.88 -12.66 -21.03
CA LEU A 369 -3.32 -11.27 -21.13
C LEU A 369 -4.31 -10.91 -20.02
N ASP A 370 -5.31 -11.76 -19.78
CA ASP A 370 -6.33 -11.56 -18.74
C ASP A 370 -5.70 -11.58 -17.36
N SER A 371 -4.75 -12.50 -17.13
CA SER A 371 -3.94 -12.49 -15.92
C SER A 371 -3.17 -11.18 -15.80
N ALA A 372 -2.47 -10.74 -16.84
CA ALA A 372 -1.67 -9.51 -16.81
C ALA A 372 -2.53 -8.27 -16.51
N PHE A 373 -3.74 -8.17 -17.08
CA PHE A 373 -4.65 -7.06 -16.83
C PHE A 373 -5.17 -6.98 -15.40
N LYS A 374 -5.27 -8.11 -14.70
CA LYS A 374 -5.67 -8.15 -13.28
C LYS A 374 -4.51 -7.82 -12.34
N ASN A 375 -3.30 -8.13 -12.76
CA ASN A 375 -2.17 -8.32 -11.86
C ASN A 375 -1.10 -7.23 -12.02
N ARG A 376 -0.84 -6.75 -13.25
CA ARG A 376 0.29 -5.86 -13.53
C ARG A 376 0.27 -4.56 -12.72
N TYR A 377 1.42 -4.26 -12.12
CA TYR A 377 1.60 -3.05 -11.31
C TYR A 377 1.26 -1.77 -12.06
N GLU A 378 1.61 -1.66 -13.35
CA GLU A 378 1.37 -0.46 -14.14
C GLU A 378 -0.12 -0.20 -14.35
N ILE A 379 -0.91 -1.27 -14.51
CA ILE A 379 -2.38 -1.18 -14.63
C ILE A 379 -2.98 -0.88 -13.25
N PHE A 380 -2.53 -1.59 -12.22
CA PHE A 380 -2.96 -1.33 -10.85
C PHE A 380 -2.71 0.12 -10.43
N SER A 381 -1.49 0.63 -10.68
CA SER A 381 -1.10 2.00 -10.36
C SER A 381 -1.97 3.01 -11.09
N ALA A 382 -2.18 2.85 -12.40
CA ALA A 382 -3.00 3.78 -13.17
C ALA A 382 -4.49 3.70 -12.77
N ASP A 383 -4.99 2.52 -12.40
CA ASP A 383 -6.35 2.36 -11.87
C ASP A 383 -6.52 3.06 -10.51
N VAL A 384 -5.54 2.92 -9.60
CA VAL A 384 -5.51 3.66 -8.34
C VAL A 384 -5.55 5.16 -8.59
N ASP A 385 -4.77 5.67 -9.55
CA ASP A 385 -4.74 7.09 -9.90
C ASP A 385 -6.11 7.56 -10.44
N VAL A 386 -6.78 6.77 -11.30
CA VAL A 386 -8.15 7.06 -11.77
C VAL A 386 -9.16 7.06 -10.61
N ARG A 387 -9.07 6.10 -9.68
CA ARG A 387 -9.96 6.06 -8.50
C ARG A 387 -9.75 7.26 -7.59
N GLU A 388 -8.50 7.65 -7.38
CA GLU A 388 -8.14 8.82 -6.58
C GLU A 388 -8.67 10.11 -7.19
N CYS A 389 -8.39 10.36 -8.48
CA CYS A 389 -8.86 11.54 -9.18
C CYS A 389 -10.39 11.60 -9.28
N ASN A 390 -11.09 10.47 -9.49
CA ASN A 390 -12.55 10.44 -9.50
C ASN A 390 -13.14 10.84 -8.14
N ARG A 391 -12.60 10.30 -7.03
CA ARG A 391 -13.07 10.67 -5.68
C ARG A 391 -12.81 12.14 -5.39
N SER A 392 -11.62 12.63 -5.74
CA SER A 392 -11.25 14.04 -5.60
C SER A 392 -12.17 14.94 -6.42
N PHE A 393 -12.51 14.53 -7.65
CA PHE A 393 -13.48 15.23 -8.52
C PHE A 393 -14.88 15.25 -7.91
N ASP A 394 -15.36 14.10 -7.42
CA ASP A 394 -16.66 13.97 -6.76
C ASP A 394 -16.77 14.86 -5.53
N THR A 395 -15.67 15.09 -4.82
CA THR A 395 -15.63 16.04 -3.70
C THR A 395 -15.59 17.47 -4.22
N ILE A 396 -14.66 17.81 -5.12
CA ILE A 396 -14.43 19.18 -5.58
C ILE A 396 -15.66 19.79 -6.24
N LYS A 397 -16.43 19.02 -7.03
CA LYS A 397 -17.63 19.52 -7.72
C LYS A 397 -18.72 20.03 -6.76
N ASP A 398 -18.72 19.59 -5.50
CA ASP A 398 -19.69 20.02 -4.48
C ASP A 398 -19.30 21.36 -3.83
N TYR A 399 -18.03 21.81 -3.98
CA TYR A 399 -17.51 23.01 -3.31
C TYR A 399 -16.97 24.09 -4.26
N PHE A 400 -16.77 23.77 -5.54
CA PHE A 400 -16.19 24.67 -6.55
C PHE A 400 -17.05 24.68 -7.82
N CYS A 401 -17.11 25.83 -8.49
CA CYS A 401 -17.79 25.99 -9.78
C CYS A 401 -16.95 25.39 -10.92
N ASP A 402 -17.58 25.13 -12.07
CA ASP A 402 -16.92 24.54 -13.25
C ASP A 402 -15.89 25.47 -13.93
N ASP A 403 -15.91 26.76 -13.63
CA ASP A 403 -14.92 27.76 -14.06
C ASP A 403 -13.80 28.00 -13.02
N ASP A 404 -13.90 27.40 -11.83
CA ASP A 404 -12.85 27.49 -10.81
C ASP A 404 -11.61 26.68 -11.20
N TYR A 405 -10.42 27.21 -10.83
CA TYR A 405 -9.15 26.55 -11.11
C TYR A 405 -9.08 25.13 -10.53
N GLU A 406 -9.54 24.93 -9.30
CA GLU A 406 -9.54 23.63 -8.63
C GLU A 406 -10.36 22.60 -9.39
N TRP A 407 -11.54 22.99 -9.88
CA TRP A 407 -12.43 22.15 -10.67
C TRP A 407 -11.75 21.77 -11.99
N LEU A 408 -11.32 22.77 -12.77
CA LEU A 408 -10.70 22.56 -14.09
C LEU A 408 -9.43 21.71 -13.98
N ASN A 409 -8.65 21.91 -12.92
CA ASN A 409 -7.45 21.16 -12.66
C ASN A 409 -7.75 19.69 -12.34
N ILE A 410 -8.77 19.38 -11.52
CA ILE A 410 -9.08 17.98 -11.19
C ILE A 410 -9.75 17.24 -12.37
N GLU A 411 -10.58 17.91 -13.17
CA GLU A 411 -11.12 17.32 -14.40
C GLU A 411 -10.00 16.91 -15.34
N LYS A 412 -9.06 17.83 -15.60
CA LYS A 412 -7.89 17.55 -16.42
C LYS A 412 -7.07 16.37 -15.87
N GLN A 413 -6.80 16.33 -14.57
CA GLN A 413 -6.06 15.23 -13.95
C GLN A 413 -6.79 13.89 -14.08
N LEU A 414 -8.12 13.89 -13.94
CA LEU A 414 -8.93 12.70 -14.12
C LEU A 414 -8.87 12.18 -15.56
N ASP A 415 -8.93 13.07 -16.55
CA ASP A 415 -8.81 12.69 -17.97
C ASP A 415 -7.40 12.19 -18.31
N GLU A 416 -6.35 12.85 -17.80
CA GLU A 416 -4.97 12.38 -17.91
C GLU A 416 -4.80 10.99 -17.27
N ALA A 417 -5.40 10.74 -16.10
CA ALA A 417 -5.36 9.43 -15.44
C ALA A 417 -6.07 8.34 -16.26
N LYS A 418 -7.23 8.64 -16.86
CA LYS A 418 -7.96 7.69 -17.74
C LYS A 418 -7.17 7.36 -19.01
N ILE A 419 -6.49 8.36 -19.59
CA ILE A 419 -5.59 8.17 -20.73
C ILE A 419 -4.42 7.29 -20.31
N ALA A 420 -3.77 7.58 -19.17
CA ALA A 420 -2.66 6.80 -18.63
C ALA A 420 -3.05 5.33 -18.37
N LEU A 421 -4.26 5.07 -17.86
CA LEU A 421 -4.76 3.70 -17.69
C LEU A 421 -4.92 2.97 -19.03
N SER A 422 -5.45 3.66 -20.04
CA SER A 422 -5.61 3.12 -21.39
C SER A 422 -4.25 2.81 -22.04
N GLU A 423 -3.27 3.69 -21.84
CA GLU A 423 -1.89 3.49 -22.29
C GLU A 423 -1.18 2.36 -21.55
N ALA A 424 -1.37 2.25 -20.23
CA ALA A 424 -0.84 1.16 -19.43
C ALA A 424 -1.37 -0.20 -19.92
N LYS A 425 -2.68 -0.31 -20.17
CA LYS A 425 -3.30 -1.53 -20.75
C LYS A 425 -2.72 -1.85 -22.13
N ARG A 426 -2.56 -0.84 -23.00
CA ARG A 426 -1.96 -1.03 -24.34
C ARG A 426 -0.50 -1.47 -24.25
N SER A 427 0.27 -0.88 -23.34
CA SER A 427 1.67 -1.22 -23.10
C SER A 427 1.83 -2.65 -22.58
N VAL A 428 1.04 -3.03 -21.57
CA VAL A 428 1.01 -4.40 -21.03
C VAL A 428 0.63 -5.40 -22.11
N LYS A 429 -0.39 -5.12 -22.93
CA LYS A 429 -0.75 -6.00 -24.06
C LYS A 429 0.44 -6.24 -24.99
N LYS A 430 1.16 -5.18 -25.38
CA LYS A 430 2.35 -5.29 -26.23
C LYS A 430 3.49 -6.08 -25.58
N ASP A 431 3.74 -5.89 -24.28
CA ASP A 431 4.76 -6.67 -23.55
C ASP A 431 4.41 -8.16 -23.50
N ILE A 432 3.16 -8.50 -23.17
CA ILE A 432 2.70 -9.90 -23.15
C ILE A 432 2.75 -10.52 -24.54
N GLU A 433 2.31 -9.80 -25.57
CA GLU A 433 2.37 -10.26 -26.96
C GLU A 433 3.81 -10.53 -27.41
N LYS A 434 4.73 -9.60 -27.13
CA LYS A 434 6.16 -9.77 -27.41
C LYS A 434 6.73 -11.01 -26.74
N ARG A 435 6.44 -11.21 -25.45
CA ARG A 435 6.92 -12.37 -24.68
C ARG A 435 6.30 -13.67 -25.18
N TYR A 436 5.02 -13.66 -25.53
CA TYR A 436 4.33 -14.82 -26.08
C TYR A 436 4.90 -15.24 -27.43
N ILE A 437 5.20 -14.27 -28.31
CA ILE A 437 5.88 -14.52 -29.58
C ILE A 437 7.29 -15.08 -29.35
N ASP A 438 8.06 -14.53 -28.39
CA ASP A 438 9.38 -15.05 -28.04
C ASP A 438 9.31 -16.52 -27.59
N VAL A 439 8.37 -16.88 -26.71
CA VAL A 439 8.18 -18.28 -26.30
C VAL A 439 7.86 -19.19 -27.49
N LYS A 440 6.98 -18.75 -28.40
CA LYS A 440 6.68 -19.50 -29.63
C LYS A 440 7.91 -19.68 -30.53
N GLN A 441 8.74 -18.63 -30.66
CA GLN A 441 9.99 -18.71 -31.44
C GLN A 441 10.98 -19.68 -30.79
N LYS A 442 11.17 -19.62 -29.47
CA LYS A 442 12.03 -20.56 -28.73
C LYS A 442 11.52 -21.99 -28.84
N LYS A 443 10.21 -22.21 -28.86
CA LYS A 443 9.63 -23.55 -29.09
C LYS A 443 10.00 -24.10 -30.47
N LYS A 444 9.90 -23.30 -31.53
CA LYS A 444 10.35 -23.71 -32.88
C LYS A 444 11.84 -24.02 -32.93
N GLN A 445 12.66 -23.28 -32.16
CA GLN A 445 14.09 -23.53 -32.08
C GLN A 445 14.41 -24.90 -31.46
N ILE A 446 13.60 -25.38 -30.52
CA ILE A 446 13.72 -26.75 -29.99
C ILE A 446 13.57 -27.77 -31.11
N ASP A 447 12.51 -27.65 -31.91
CA ASP A 447 12.21 -28.59 -32.99
C ASP A 447 13.32 -28.57 -34.06
N MET A 448 13.86 -27.38 -34.38
CA MET A 448 14.99 -27.23 -35.29
C MET A 448 16.27 -27.88 -34.76
N ASN A 449 16.60 -27.64 -33.49
CA ASN A 449 17.82 -28.18 -32.90
C ASN A 449 17.72 -29.70 -32.67
N LEU A 450 16.51 -30.23 -32.44
CA LEU A 450 16.28 -31.67 -32.40
C LEU A 450 16.59 -32.33 -33.75
N LYS A 451 16.13 -31.73 -34.86
CA LYS A 451 16.45 -32.23 -36.21
C LYS A 451 17.94 -32.12 -36.54
N ASN A 452 18.60 -31.05 -36.09
CA ASN A 452 20.06 -30.90 -36.25
C ASN A 452 20.82 -31.97 -35.47
N LEU A 453 20.36 -32.30 -34.26
CA LEU A 453 20.92 -33.39 -33.45
C LEU A 453 20.72 -34.75 -34.12
N GLU A 454 19.53 -35.03 -34.65
CA GLU A 454 19.25 -36.26 -35.40
C GLU A 454 20.18 -36.40 -36.62
N LYS A 455 20.31 -35.32 -37.40
CA LYS A 455 21.25 -35.27 -38.55
C LYS A 455 22.69 -35.54 -38.11
N ALA A 456 23.16 -34.91 -37.04
CA ALA A 456 24.51 -35.13 -36.53
C ALA A 456 24.73 -36.59 -36.10
N LYS A 457 23.72 -37.22 -35.48
CA LYS A 457 23.77 -38.63 -35.08
C LYS A 457 23.86 -39.56 -36.30
N ILE A 458 23.12 -39.29 -37.37
CA ILE A 458 23.22 -40.04 -38.64
C ILE A 458 24.62 -39.90 -39.24
N GLN A 459 25.18 -38.70 -39.25
CA GLN A 459 26.54 -38.46 -39.76
C GLN A 459 27.61 -39.19 -38.92
N LEU A 460 27.42 -39.27 -37.61
CA LEU A 460 28.28 -40.04 -36.73
C LEU A 460 28.19 -41.55 -37.04
N ASP A 461 26.98 -42.09 -37.20
CA ASP A 461 26.79 -43.50 -37.57
C ASP A 461 27.49 -43.84 -38.89
N ALA A 462 27.31 -43.00 -39.92
CA ALA A 462 28.02 -43.15 -41.18
C ALA A 462 29.54 -43.08 -41.01
N ALA A 463 30.04 -42.14 -40.21
CA ALA A 463 31.47 -42.02 -39.93
C ALA A 463 32.05 -43.26 -39.23
N LYS A 464 31.32 -43.82 -38.25
CA LYS A 464 31.71 -45.05 -37.54
C LYS A 464 31.77 -46.24 -38.48
N LYS A 465 30.74 -46.45 -39.31
CA LYS A 465 30.72 -47.52 -40.32
C LYS A 465 31.88 -47.41 -41.31
N SER A 466 32.19 -46.20 -41.80
CA SER A 466 33.33 -45.99 -42.70
C SER A 466 34.69 -46.28 -42.04
N TYR A 467 34.80 -46.03 -40.73
CA TYR A 467 35.99 -46.39 -39.97
C TYR A 467 36.11 -47.90 -39.78
N GLU A 468 35.01 -48.59 -39.46
CA GLU A 468 34.95 -50.05 -39.29
C GLU A 468 35.40 -50.80 -40.55
N ILE A 469 35.07 -50.30 -41.75
CA ILE A 469 35.52 -50.87 -43.03
C ILE A 469 36.90 -50.34 -43.48
N GLY A 470 37.61 -49.57 -42.65
CA GLY A 470 38.97 -49.08 -42.92
C GLY A 470 39.09 -47.91 -43.89
N VAL A 471 37.98 -47.33 -44.34
CA VAL A 471 37.96 -46.25 -45.36
C VAL A 471 38.09 -44.86 -44.73
N LYS A 472 37.97 -44.75 -43.40
CA LYS A 472 38.03 -43.47 -42.68
C LYS A 472 38.97 -43.54 -41.48
N ALA A 473 39.62 -42.42 -41.18
CA ALA A 473 40.46 -42.25 -39.99
C ALA A 473 39.63 -42.16 -38.69
N ILE A 474 40.09 -42.77 -37.58
CA ILE A 474 39.37 -42.69 -36.28
C ILE A 474 39.21 -41.25 -35.80
N GLY A 475 40.21 -40.38 -35.99
CA GLY A 475 40.10 -38.94 -35.66
C GLY A 475 38.94 -38.23 -36.38
N LEU A 476 38.57 -38.66 -37.60
CA LEU A 476 37.40 -38.11 -38.30
C LEU A 476 36.07 -38.65 -37.76
N THR A 477 36.08 -39.77 -37.01
CA THR A 477 34.92 -40.20 -36.22
C THR A 477 34.77 -39.35 -34.96
N TRP A 478 35.89 -38.96 -34.33
CA TRP A 478 35.87 -38.06 -33.18
C TRP A 478 35.35 -36.68 -33.54
N ASP A 479 35.75 -36.13 -34.69
CA ASP A 479 35.17 -34.88 -35.18
C ASP A 479 33.63 -34.99 -35.36
N ALA A 480 33.11 -36.14 -35.78
CA ALA A 480 31.67 -36.39 -35.85
C ALA A 480 31.02 -36.54 -34.44
N GLU A 481 31.71 -37.14 -33.48
CA GLU A 481 31.25 -37.22 -32.08
C GLU A 481 31.21 -35.82 -31.42
N LEU A 482 32.19 -34.97 -31.72
CA LEU A 482 32.18 -33.56 -31.30
C LEU A 482 31.00 -32.80 -31.91
N ALA A 483 30.68 -33.07 -33.18
CA ALA A 483 29.50 -32.48 -33.83
C ALA A 483 28.20 -32.92 -33.15
N VAL A 484 28.04 -34.20 -32.79
CA VAL A 484 26.88 -34.69 -32.02
C VAL A 484 26.82 -34.04 -30.65
N SER A 485 27.95 -33.95 -29.94
CA SER A 485 28.02 -33.31 -28.62
C SER A 485 27.61 -31.83 -28.69
N LYS A 486 28.09 -31.09 -29.69
CA LYS A 486 27.70 -29.70 -29.93
C LYS A 486 26.20 -29.59 -30.24
N ALA A 487 25.68 -30.42 -31.14
CA ALA A 487 24.26 -30.40 -31.50
C ALA A 487 23.34 -30.77 -30.30
N GLN A 488 23.79 -31.68 -29.43
CA GLN A 488 23.07 -32.04 -28.21
C GLN A 488 23.03 -30.84 -27.24
N MET A 489 24.14 -30.13 -27.07
CA MET A 489 24.17 -28.92 -26.26
C MET A 489 23.30 -27.79 -26.83
N ASP A 490 23.28 -27.63 -28.16
CA ASP A 490 22.41 -26.65 -28.82
C ASP A 490 20.92 -27.00 -28.62
N TYR A 491 20.58 -28.29 -28.62
CA TYR A 491 19.25 -28.77 -28.28
C TYR A 491 18.90 -28.51 -26.80
N ASP A 492 19.76 -28.91 -25.85
CA ASP A 492 19.54 -28.66 -24.43
C ASP A 492 19.46 -27.14 -24.12
N ALA A 493 20.28 -26.33 -24.78
CA ALA A 493 20.23 -24.89 -24.71
C ALA A 493 18.90 -24.31 -25.21
N SER A 494 18.32 -24.87 -26.28
CA SER A 494 17.01 -24.43 -26.77
C SER A 494 15.87 -24.76 -25.80
N ILE A 495 15.94 -25.90 -25.10
CA ILE A 495 14.99 -26.24 -24.03
C ILE A 495 15.11 -25.24 -22.88
N ARG A 496 16.33 -24.98 -22.41
CA ARG A 496 16.60 -23.98 -21.37
C ARG A 496 16.06 -22.61 -21.75
N ASP A 497 16.35 -22.13 -22.95
CA ASP A 497 15.97 -20.80 -23.41
C ASP A 497 14.44 -20.69 -23.53
N TYR A 498 13.76 -21.74 -23.98
CA TYR A 498 12.30 -21.85 -23.94
C TYR A 498 11.76 -21.77 -22.52
N GLN A 499 12.32 -22.54 -21.58
CA GLN A 499 11.88 -22.54 -20.18
C GLN A 499 12.07 -21.17 -19.52
N ILE A 500 13.19 -20.50 -19.79
CA ILE A 500 13.44 -19.13 -19.31
C ILE A 500 12.43 -18.15 -19.92
N ALA A 501 12.16 -18.24 -21.23
CA ALA A 501 11.19 -17.39 -21.90
C ALA A 501 9.77 -17.62 -21.36
N LEU A 502 9.37 -18.88 -21.17
CA LEU A 502 8.07 -19.25 -20.61
C LEU A 502 7.93 -18.74 -19.18
N TYR A 503 8.94 -18.95 -18.34
CA TYR A 503 8.95 -18.43 -16.97
C TYR A 503 8.87 -16.90 -16.95
N LYS A 504 9.58 -16.21 -17.85
CA LYS A 504 9.50 -14.75 -18.01
C LYS A 504 8.10 -14.29 -18.45
N LEU A 505 7.41 -15.03 -19.30
CA LEU A 505 6.02 -14.75 -19.69
C LEU A 505 5.07 -14.98 -18.51
N GLU A 506 5.15 -16.14 -17.85
CA GLU A 506 4.35 -16.48 -16.67
C GLU A 506 4.51 -15.43 -15.58
N LYS A 507 5.74 -15.01 -15.33
CA LYS A 507 6.06 -13.92 -14.42
C LYS A 507 5.54 -12.58 -14.97
N ALA A 508 5.70 -12.22 -16.23
CA ALA A 508 5.11 -10.98 -16.74
C ALA A 508 3.56 -10.93 -16.67
N SER A 509 2.90 -12.09 -16.75
CA SER A 509 1.45 -12.21 -16.64
C SER A 509 0.94 -12.33 -15.21
N GLY A 510 1.74 -12.90 -14.31
CA GLY A 510 1.41 -13.11 -12.90
C GLY A 510 2.02 -12.06 -11.96
N ILE A 511 3.00 -11.28 -12.42
CA ILE A 511 3.54 -10.13 -11.68
C ILE A 511 2.63 -8.95 -11.99
N GLY A 512 1.54 -8.88 -11.26
CA GLY A 512 1.63 -8.36 -9.91
C GLY A 512 0.63 -9.14 -9.08
N ILE A 513 0.87 -9.23 -7.78
CA ILE A 513 -0.02 -9.96 -6.87
C ILE A 513 0.11 -11.50 -7.00
N ASP A 514 0.95 -12.11 -6.17
CA ASP A 514 0.53 -13.36 -5.56
C ASP A 514 -0.70 -13.04 -4.70
N ILE A 515 -1.89 -13.46 -5.11
CA ILE A 515 -3.16 -13.11 -4.44
C ILE A 515 -3.24 -13.69 -3.05
N LYS A 516 -2.46 -14.76 -2.74
CA LYS A 516 -2.30 -15.25 -1.37
C LYS A 516 -1.68 -14.21 -0.45
N ASN A 517 -0.90 -13.28 -1.01
CA ASN A 517 -0.32 -12.18 -0.26
C ASN A 517 -1.24 -10.97 -0.11
N VAL A 518 -2.46 -10.89 -0.67
CA VAL A 518 -3.33 -9.71 -0.44
C VAL A 518 -4.09 -9.80 0.88
N GLU A 519 -4.56 -10.99 1.26
CA GLU A 519 -5.14 -11.22 2.58
C GLU A 519 -4.05 -11.29 3.65
N ALA A 520 -2.92 -11.95 3.36
CA ALA A 520 -1.75 -11.88 4.23
C ALA A 520 -1.20 -10.45 4.33
N PHE A 521 -1.34 -9.60 3.31
CA PHE A 521 -0.99 -8.17 3.33
C PHE A 521 -1.98 -7.34 4.12
N LYS A 522 -3.29 -7.60 4.02
CA LYS A 522 -4.28 -6.96 4.91
C LYS A 522 -4.00 -7.32 6.36
N GLU A 523 -3.65 -8.57 6.64
CA GLU A 523 -3.28 -9.03 7.97
C GLU A 523 -1.87 -8.53 8.39
N GLU A 524 -0.88 -8.43 7.52
CA GLU A 524 0.45 -7.85 7.82
C GLU A 524 0.35 -6.35 8.08
N LEU A 525 -0.44 -5.61 7.29
CA LEU A 525 -0.76 -4.19 7.58
C LEU A 525 -1.45 -4.06 8.92
N LYS A 526 -2.43 -4.93 9.21
CA LYS A 526 -3.18 -4.93 10.48
C LYS A 526 -2.27 -5.28 11.66
N LEU A 527 -1.35 -6.25 11.49
CA LEU A 527 -0.34 -6.64 12.46
C LEU A 527 0.69 -5.54 12.69
N LYS A 528 1.26 -4.94 11.64
CA LYS A 528 2.18 -3.79 11.76
C LYS A 528 1.50 -2.57 12.37
N VAL A 529 0.23 -2.31 12.02
CA VAL A 529 -0.58 -1.26 12.66
C VAL A 529 -0.81 -1.57 14.15
N ASN A 530 -0.89 -2.85 14.54
CA ASN A 530 -1.02 -3.28 15.93
C ASN A 530 0.31 -3.30 16.70
N GLU A 531 1.44 -3.63 16.06
CA GLU A 531 2.79 -3.54 16.67
C GLU A 531 3.17 -2.08 16.99
N ILE A 532 2.73 -1.13 16.16
CA ILE A 532 2.87 0.32 16.42
C ILE A 532 1.96 0.79 17.57
N LYS A 533 1.01 -0.05 18.02
CA LYS A 533 0.13 0.22 19.19
C LYS A 533 0.62 -0.44 20.49
N GLY A 534 1.79 -1.07 20.52
CA GLY A 534 2.34 -1.68 21.75
C GLY A 534 3.25 -0.73 22.52
N GLY A 535 2.68 0.07 23.42
CA GLY A 535 3.41 0.92 24.36
C GLY A 535 2.48 1.78 25.23
N ASP A 536 1.74 1.09 26.09
CA ASP A 536 0.98 1.55 27.26
C ASP A 536 -0.29 2.42 27.10
N ASP A 537 -1.33 1.93 27.78
CA ASP A 537 -2.54 2.54 28.33
C ASP A 537 -2.89 3.98 27.93
N PHE A 538 -4.15 4.18 27.53
CA PHE A 538 -5.11 4.85 28.42
C PHE A 538 -6.55 4.49 28.00
N SER A 539 -7.25 3.89 28.96
CA SER A 539 -8.70 3.81 29.10
C SER A 539 -9.44 5.10 28.80
#